data_AF-A0A381QWV2-F1
#
_entry.id   AF-A0A381QWV2-F1
#
_cell.length_a   1.000
_cell.length_b   1.000
_cell.length_c   1.000
_cell.angle_alpha   90.00
_cell.angle_beta   90.00
_cell.angle_gamma   90.00
#
_symmetry.space_group_name_H-M   'P 1'
#
loop_
_entity.id
_entity.type
_entity.pdbx_description
1 polymer ?
#
loop_
_entity_poly.entity_id
_entity_poly.type
_entity_poly.pdbx_seq_one_letter_code
_entity_poly.pdbx_strand_id
1 'polypeptide(L)'
;MMLWFGMISITMTFAGLTSAFIVSSSRPDWLNSFSMPTWFLVSTFSIVFSSIFFQLAKVNLDKYVRAALPDNSNNYLFRKNVNIYLSFTGLMAIVFVISQFLGFGEIISLGYYFTGPESSVTTSYIYILVFLHLLHLFAGIIVLSVVIIRFNNQKYERNKLGFDLAIIFWHFLGALWIYLFLFIKYFS
;
A
#
# COMPACT_ATOMS: atom_id res chain seq x y z
N MET A 1 19.37 -5.12 6.72
CA MET A 1 19.29 -4.38 8.01
C MET A 1 18.66 -3.01 7.89
N MET A 2 19.03 -2.15 6.93
CA MET A 2 18.40 -0.81 6.80
C MET A 2 16.89 -0.82 6.50
N LEU A 3 16.37 -1.78 5.72
CA LEU A 3 14.93 -1.87 5.43
C LEU A 3 14.08 -2.01 6.72
N TRP A 4 14.51 -2.90 7.62
CA TRP A 4 13.81 -3.15 8.88
C TRP A 4 13.78 -1.91 9.77
N PHE A 5 14.89 -1.17 9.83
CA PHE A 5 14.94 0.09 10.55
C PHE A 5 13.92 1.10 10.00
N GLY A 6 13.84 1.23 8.67
CA GLY A 6 12.84 2.08 8.01
C GLY A 6 11.41 1.65 8.35
N MET A 7 11.09 0.36 8.23
CA MET A 7 9.74 -0.16 8.56
C MET A 7 9.37 0.06 10.03
N ILE A 8 10.30 -0.12 10.96
CA ILE A 8 10.07 0.14 12.39
C ILE A 8 9.78 1.63 12.62
N SER A 9 10.55 2.53 11.99
CA SER A 9 10.32 3.98 12.09
C SER A 9 8.94 4.39 11.56
N ILE A 10 8.50 3.79 10.44
CA ILE A 10 7.15 4.02 9.89
C ILE A 10 6.10 3.54 10.89
N THR A 11 6.24 2.31 11.40
CA THR A 11 5.31 1.75 12.41
C THR A 11 5.19 2.66 13.63
N MET A 12 6.30 3.17 14.16
CA MET A 12 6.28 4.09 15.32
C MET A 12 5.55 5.40 15.01
N THR A 13 5.69 5.93 13.79
CA THR A 13 4.99 7.15 13.37
C THR A 13 3.48 6.91 13.33
N PHE A 14 3.03 5.83 12.70
CA PHE A 14 1.61 5.48 12.66
C PHE A 14 1.05 5.13 14.04
N ALA A 15 1.81 4.42 14.88
CA ALA A 15 1.39 4.11 16.25
C ALA A 15 1.21 5.38 17.11
N GLY A 16 2.09 6.38 16.95
CA GLY A 16 1.93 7.68 17.61
C GLY A 16 0.67 8.41 17.15
N LEU A 17 0.40 8.42 15.85
CA LEU A 17 -0.79 9.07 15.29
C LEU A 17 -2.09 8.35 15.69
N THR A 18 -2.13 7.01 15.69
CA THR A 18 -3.31 6.25 16.13
C THR A 18 -3.51 6.35 17.63
N SER A 19 -2.45 6.46 18.44
CA SER A 19 -2.57 6.78 19.86
C SER A 19 -3.20 8.17 20.08
N ALA A 20 -2.73 9.20 19.35
CA ALA A 20 -3.31 10.54 19.41
C ALA A 20 -4.79 10.56 18.97
N PHE A 21 -5.16 9.74 17.98
CA PHE A 21 -6.55 9.54 17.55
C PHE A 21 -7.41 8.99 18.69
N ILE A 22 -6.99 7.90 19.35
CA ILE A 22 -7.73 7.28 20.46
C ILE A 22 -7.89 8.25 21.63
N VAL A 23 -6.84 8.98 21.99
CA VAL A 23 -6.95 9.96 23.08
C VAL A 23 -7.91 11.10 22.69
N SER A 24 -7.87 11.53 21.43
CA SER A 24 -8.73 12.61 20.93
C SER A 24 -10.19 12.20 20.77
N SER A 25 -10.50 10.90 20.66
CA SER A 25 -11.88 10.40 20.56
C SER A 25 -12.69 10.52 21.86
N SER A 26 -12.03 10.84 22.97
CA SER A 26 -12.70 11.17 24.24
C SER A 26 -13.29 12.59 24.29
N ARG A 27 -13.07 13.40 23.26
CA ARG A 27 -13.56 14.79 23.21
C ARG A 27 -15.08 14.84 22.96
N PRO A 28 -15.79 15.83 23.54
CA PRO A 28 -17.24 15.99 23.33
C PRO A 28 -17.62 16.24 21.85
N ASP A 29 -16.74 16.90 21.09
CA ASP A 29 -16.96 17.26 19.68
C ASP A 29 -16.59 16.13 18.70
N TRP A 30 -16.44 14.89 19.18
CA TRP A 30 -16.13 13.74 18.34
C TRP A 30 -17.37 13.25 17.57
N LEU A 31 -17.20 13.00 16.27
CA LEU A 31 -18.27 12.49 15.42
C LEU A 31 -18.51 11.00 15.70
N ASN A 32 -19.48 10.67 16.56
CA ASN A 32 -19.80 9.29 16.95
C ASN A 32 -20.56 8.48 15.87
N SER A 33 -20.88 9.08 14.73
CA SER A 33 -21.70 8.49 13.66
C SER A 33 -21.10 8.67 12.27
N PHE A 34 -19.77 8.86 12.18
CA PHE A 34 -19.10 9.01 10.90
C PHE A 34 -19.05 7.66 10.15
N SER A 35 -19.82 7.53 9.07
CA SER A 35 -19.75 6.36 8.20
C SER A 35 -18.61 6.51 7.21
N MET A 36 -17.70 5.54 7.21
CA MET A 36 -16.58 5.54 6.26
C MET A 36 -17.09 5.30 4.82
N PRO A 37 -16.69 6.13 3.84
CA PRO A 37 -17.07 5.95 2.44
C PRO A 37 -16.74 4.57 1.89
N THR A 38 -17.61 4.06 1.01
CA THR A 38 -17.45 2.72 0.40
C THR A 38 -16.18 2.59 -0.44
N TRP A 39 -15.65 3.70 -0.96
CA TRP A 39 -14.38 3.75 -1.70
C TRP A 39 -13.18 3.25 -0.89
N PHE A 40 -13.16 3.44 0.44
CA PHE A 40 -12.08 2.91 1.28
C PHE A 40 -12.11 1.38 1.33
N LEU A 41 -13.28 0.75 1.23
CA LEU A 41 -13.39 -0.71 1.14
C LEU A 41 -12.89 -1.23 -0.21
N VAL A 42 -13.20 -0.51 -1.31
CA VAL A 42 -12.63 -0.81 -2.65
C VAL A 42 -11.11 -0.73 -2.62
N SER A 43 -10.55 0.29 -1.96
CA SER A 43 -9.11 0.43 -1.79
C SER A 43 -8.49 -0.74 -1.02
N THR A 44 -9.15 -1.23 0.04
CA THR A 44 -8.67 -2.37 0.84
C THR A 44 -8.63 -3.66 0.03
N PHE A 45 -9.64 -3.94 -0.80
CA PHE A 45 -9.57 -5.08 -1.72
C PHE A 45 -8.46 -4.90 -2.74
N SER A 46 -8.31 -3.70 -3.29
CA SER A 46 -7.29 -3.41 -4.29
C SER A 46 -5.87 -3.66 -3.78
N ILE A 47 -5.54 -3.22 -2.55
CA ILE A 47 -4.19 -3.43 -1.98
C ILE A 47 -3.92 -4.90 -1.63
N VAL A 48 -4.95 -5.66 -1.22
CA VAL A 48 -4.85 -7.10 -1.00
C VAL A 48 -4.54 -7.83 -2.31
N PHE A 49 -5.27 -7.52 -3.39
CA PHE A 49 -4.98 -8.10 -4.71
C PHE A 49 -3.59 -7.68 -5.22
N SER A 50 -3.19 -6.43 -5.01
CA SER A 50 -1.86 -5.93 -5.37
C SER A 50 -0.74 -6.77 -4.71
N SER A 51 -0.89 -7.05 -3.42
CA SER A 51 0.01 -7.90 -2.63
C SER A 51 0.07 -9.33 -3.18
N ILE A 52 -1.08 -9.94 -3.49
CA ILE A 52 -1.14 -11.29 -4.09
C ILE A 52 -0.40 -11.32 -5.43
N PHE A 53 -0.64 -10.35 -6.32
CA PHE A 53 0.04 -10.29 -7.62
C PHE A 53 1.56 -10.14 -7.46
N PHE A 54 2.04 -9.33 -6.53
CA PHE A 54 3.49 -9.19 -6.32
C PHE A 54 4.09 -10.51 -5.78
N GLN A 55 3.37 -11.22 -4.90
CA GLN A 55 3.79 -12.54 -4.45
C GLN A 55 3.87 -13.56 -5.61
N LEU A 56 2.89 -13.55 -6.52
CA LEU A 56 2.92 -14.39 -7.72
C LEU A 56 4.09 -14.01 -8.64
N ALA A 57 4.41 -12.72 -8.76
CA ALA A 57 5.58 -12.26 -9.50
C ALA A 57 6.87 -12.83 -8.90
N LYS A 58 7.03 -12.83 -7.57
CA LYS A 58 8.18 -13.46 -6.90
C LYS A 58 8.29 -14.95 -7.20
N VAL A 59 7.20 -15.70 -7.07
CA VAL A 59 7.19 -17.14 -7.31
C VAL A 59 7.60 -17.46 -8.76
N ASN A 60 7.14 -16.67 -9.73
CA ASN A 60 7.51 -16.85 -11.13
C ASN A 60 8.95 -16.40 -11.42
N LEU A 61 9.45 -15.38 -10.73
CA LEU A 61 10.86 -14.98 -10.80
C LEU A 61 11.78 -16.08 -10.28
N ASP A 62 11.41 -16.73 -9.18
CA ASP A 62 12.19 -17.84 -8.63
C ASP A 62 12.22 -19.04 -9.57
N LYS A 63 11.10 -19.34 -10.23
CA LYS A 63 11.03 -20.35 -11.29
C LYS A 63 11.88 -19.97 -12.50
N TYR A 64 11.79 -18.72 -12.96
CA TYR A 64 12.59 -18.19 -14.08
C TYR A 64 14.10 -18.33 -13.81
N VAL A 65 14.58 -17.90 -12.65
CA VAL A 65 16.02 -17.98 -12.34
C VAL A 65 16.50 -19.42 -12.16
N ARG A 66 15.68 -20.33 -11.63
CA ARG A 66 16.03 -21.77 -11.56
C ARG A 66 16.04 -22.44 -12.93
N ALA A 67 15.11 -22.07 -13.81
CA ALA A 67 14.96 -22.64 -15.14
C ALA A 67 15.92 -22.03 -16.19
N ALA A 68 16.60 -20.92 -15.88
CA ALA A 68 17.69 -20.35 -16.68
C ALA A 68 18.98 -21.21 -16.66
N LEU A 69 19.00 -22.31 -15.90
CA LEU A 69 19.96 -23.41 -16.04
C LEU A 69 19.61 -24.24 -17.30
N PRO A 70 20.56 -24.95 -17.94
CA PRO A 70 20.65 -25.09 -19.41
C PRO A 70 19.52 -25.77 -20.19
N ASP A 71 18.43 -26.22 -19.56
CA ASP A 71 17.55 -27.26 -20.12
C ASP A 71 16.04 -27.00 -19.91
N ASN A 72 15.54 -25.79 -20.21
CA ASN A 72 14.10 -25.55 -20.12
C ASN A 72 13.56 -24.51 -21.13
N SER A 73 12.70 -24.96 -22.05
CA SER A 73 12.01 -24.14 -23.04
C SER A 73 10.96 -23.18 -22.44
N ASN A 74 10.53 -23.40 -21.19
CA ASN A 74 9.49 -22.62 -20.53
C ASN A 74 9.95 -21.26 -19.96
N ASN A 75 11.22 -20.89 -20.12
CA ASN A 75 11.79 -19.64 -19.58
C ASN A 75 11.06 -18.37 -20.06
N TYR A 76 10.64 -18.36 -21.33
CA TYR A 76 9.87 -17.25 -21.89
C TYR A 76 8.53 -17.04 -21.16
N LEU A 77 7.84 -18.14 -20.81
CA LEU A 77 6.54 -18.09 -20.13
C LEU A 77 6.68 -17.52 -18.70
N PHE A 78 7.68 -17.99 -17.94
CA PHE A 78 7.91 -17.47 -16.59
C PHE A 78 8.27 -15.98 -16.61
N ARG A 79 9.13 -15.56 -17.54
CA ARG A 79 9.50 -14.14 -17.70
C ARG A 79 8.30 -13.26 -18.03
N LYS A 80 7.46 -13.71 -18.98
CA LYS A 80 6.22 -13.03 -19.36
C LYS A 80 5.28 -12.91 -18.17
N ASN A 81 5.11 -13.98 -17.40
CA ASN A 81 4.25 -14.00 -16.21
C ASN A 81 4.71 -13.00 -15.14
N VAL A 82 6.01 -12.90 -14.87
CA VAL A 82 6.54 -11.90 -13.92
C VAL A 82 6.13 -10.48 -14.32
N ASN A 83 6.32 -10.11 -15.59
CA ASN A 83 5.93 -8.79 -16.09
C ASN A 83 4.43 -8.55 -16.01
N ILE A 84 3.62 -9.54 -16.36
CA ILE A 84 2.16 -9.44 -16.24
C ILE A 84 1.75 -9.18 -14.79
N TYR A 85 2.28 -9.95 -13.84
CA TYR A 85 1.95 -9.79 -12.43
C TYR A 85 2.42 -8.45 -11.87
N LEU A 86 3.64 -7.99 -12.19
CA LEU A 86 4.11 -6.66 -11.76
C LEU A 86 3.27 -5.52 -12.35
N SER A 87 2.82 -5.65 -13.60
CA SER A 87 1.90 -4.68 -14.21
C SER A 87 0.54 -4.66 -13.50
N PHE A 88 0.00 -5.84 -13.14
CA PHE A 88 -1.23 -5.91 -12.34
C PHE A 88 -1.05 -5.35 -10.92
N THR A 89 0.10 -5.57 -10.27
CA THR A 89 0.44 -4.92 -8.99
C THR A 89 0.38 -3.40 -9.11
N GLY A 90 0.98 -2.84 -10.17
CA GLY A 90 0.96 -1.40 -10.45
C GLY A 90 -0.42 -0.86 -10.77
N LEU A 91 -1.20 -1.59 -11.58
CA LEU A 91 -2.59 -1.23 -11.88
C LEU A 91 -3.44 -1.17 -10.61
N MET A 92 -3.33 -2.17 -9.72
CA MET A 92 -4.02 -2.16 -8.44
C MET A 92 -3.54 -1.03 -7.53
N ALA A 93 -2.26 -0.66 -7.56
CA ALA A 93 -1.78 0.52 -6.83
C ALA A 93 -2.44 1.82 -7.34
N ILE A 94 -2.66 1.96 -8.65
CA ILE A 94 -3.36 3.12 -9.22
C ILE A 94 -4.83 3.12 -8.79
N VAL A 95 -5.51 1.97 -8.86
CA VAL A 95 -6.91 1.83 -8.39
C VAL A 95 -7.02 2.19 -6.91
N PHE A 96 -6.06 1.75 -6.08
CA PHE A 96 -5.98 2.15 -4.68
C PHE A 96 -5.92 3.67 -4.52
N VAL A 97 -4.99 4.34 -5.21
CA VAL A 97 -4.80 5.79 -5.12
C VAL A 97 -6.05 6.54 -5.56
N ILE A 98 -6.66 6.17 -6.68
CA ILE A 98 -7.91 6.78 -7.16
C ILE A 98 -9.02 6.61 -6.13
N SER A 99 -9.14 5.41 -5.55
CA SER A 99 -10.15 5.14 -4.53
C SER A 99 -9.96 5.99 -3.26
N GLN A 100 -8.71 6.30 -2.87
CA GLN A 100 -8.46 7.23 -1.75
C GLN A 100 -8.99 8.63 -2.04
N PHE A 101 -8.71 9.16 -3.24
CA PHE A 101 -9.17 10.50 -3.62
C PHE A 101 -10.69 10.57 -3.78
N LEU A 102 -11.33 9.53 -4.30
CA LEU A 102 -12.79 9.43 -4.34
C LEU A 102 -13.40 9.36 -2.94
N GLY A 103 -12.79 8.58 -2.04
CA GLY A 103 -13.17 8.53 -0.63
C GLY A 103 -13.06 9.90 0.03
N PHE A 104 -11.96 10.63 -0.19
CA PHE A 104 -11.81 12.00 0.29
C PHE A 104 -12.85 12.96 -0.29
N GLY A 105 -13.17 12.85 -1.57
CA GLY A 105 -14.21 13.67 -2.20
C GLY A 105 -15.58 13.47 -1.56
N GLU A 106 -15.92 12.23 -1.20
CA GLU A 106 -17.18 11.93 -0.50
C GLU A 106 -17.19 12.53 0.92
N ILE A 107 -16.08 12.45 1.66
CA ILE A 107 -15.96 13.11 2.98
C ILE A 107 -16.14 14.64 2.86
N ILE A 108 -15.52 15.25 1.85
CA ILE A 108 -15.66 16.70 1.59
C ILE A 108 -17.10 17.05 1.23
N SER A 109 -17.79 16.21 0.44
CA SER A 109 -19.18 16.44 0.05
C SER A 109 -20.17 16.41 1.22
N LEU A 110 -19.79 15.74 2.32
CA LEU A 110 -20.55 15.73 3.58
C LEU A 110 -20.27 16.97 4.45
N GLY A 111 -19.45 17.92 3.98
CA GLY A 111 -19.08 19.13 4.71
C GLY A 111 -17.90 18.94 5.67
N TYR A 112 -17.25 17.77 5.67
CA TYR A 112 -16.12 17.51 6.56
C TYR A 112 -14.78 17.83 5.89
N TYR A 113 -14.33 19.06 6.02
CA TYR A 113 -13.06 19.50 5.43
C TYR A 113 -11.85 19.09 6.28
N PHE A 114 -10.67 19.08 5.64
CA PHE A 114 -9.39 18.81 6.30
C PHE A 114 -8.98 19.92 7.29
N THR A 115 -9.28 21.18 6.97
CA THR A 115 -9.00 22.36 7.81
C THR A 115 -10.09 23.41 7.60
N GLY A 116 -10.27 24.31 8.56
CA GLY A 116 -11.21 25.43 8.47
C GLY A 116 -12.38 25.34 9.46
N PRO A 117 -13.31 26.31 9.42
CA PRO A 117 -14.44 26.41 10.37
C PRO A 117 -15.38 25.19 10.33
N GLU A 118 -15.44 24.50 9.18
CA GLU A 118 -16.26 23.31 8.95
C GLU A 118 -15.45 22.00 9.10
N SER A 119 -14.23 22.06 9.64
CA SER A 119 -13.44 20.85 9.90
C SER A 119 -13.85 20.18 11.21
N SER A 120 -13.86 18.85 11.23
CA SER A 120 -13.99 18.07 12.47
C SER A 120 -12.63 17.51 12.86
N VAL A 121 -12.39 17.40 14.16
CA VAL A 121 -11.16 16.78 14.68
C VAL A 121 -11.05 15.32 14.20
N THR A 122 -12.19 14.60 14.16
CA THR A 122 -12.28 13.21 13.69
C THR A 122 -11.81 13.05 12.24
N THR A 123 -12.37 13.83 11.31
CA THR A 123 -12.03 13.72 9.88
C THR A 123 -10.61 14.19 9.59
N SER A 124 -10.12 15.21 10.32
CA SER A 124 -8.74 15.70 10.21
C SER A 124 -7.70 14.59 10.46
N TYR A 125 -7.89 13.77 11.48
CA TYR A 125 -7.00 12.63 11.72
C TYR A 125 -7.08 11.56 10.62
N ILE A 126 -8.30 11.28 10.11
CA ILE A 126 -8.48 10.33 8.99
C ILE A 126 -7.67 10.81 7.78
N TYR A 127 -7.76 12.10 7.43
CA TYR A 127 -6.96 12.67 6.35
C TYR A 127 -5.45 12.53 6.58
N ILE A 128 -4.93 12.85 7.77
CA ILE A 128 -3.49 12.75 8.06
C ILE A 128 -3.01 11.29 7.94
N LEU A 129 -3.74 10.34 8.52
CA LEU A 129 -3.37 8.92 8.48
C LEU A 129 -3.33 8.39 7.05
N VAL A 130 -4.38 8.67 6.26
CA VAL A 130 -4.49 8.20 4.88
C VAL A 130 -3.46 8.91 3.97
N PHE A 131 -3.27 10.22 4.14
CA PHE A 131 -2.29 10.99 3.37
C PHE A 131 -0.86 10.51 3.65
N LEU A 132 -0.51 10.29 4.92
CA LEU A 132 0.81 9.76 5.27
C LEU A 132 1.01 8.36 4.68
N HIS A 133 -0.02 7.51 4.67
CA HIS A 133 0.05 6.21 4.01
C HIS A 133 0.28 6.34 2.51
N LEU A 134 -0.45 7.23 1.84
CA LEU A 134 -0.27 7.53 0.41
C LEU A 134 1.15 8.00 0.09
N LEU A 135 1.78 8.79 0.95
CA LEU A 135 3.17 9.22 0.79
C LEU A 135 4.13 8.01 0.77
N HIS A 136 3.96 7.08 1.70
CA HIS A 136 4.79 5.87 1.74
C HIS A 136 4.48 4.92 0.58
N LEU A 137 3.21 4.82 0.16
CA LEU A 137 2.81 4.08 -1.03
C LEU A 137 3.46 4.67 -2.30
N PHE A 138 3.52 6.00 -2.42
CA PHE A 138 4.19 6.66 -3.54
C PHE A 138 5.68 6.26 -3.62
N ALA A 139 6.39 6.25 -2.49
CA ALA A 139 7.74 5.71 -2.43
C ALA A 139 7.79 4.22 -2.85
N GLY A 140 6.80 3.43 -2.42
CA GLY A 140 6.62 2.04 -2.88
C GLY A 140 6.46 1.92 -4.39
N ILE A 141 5.65 2.77 -5.02
CA ILE A 141 5.43 2.78 -6.48
C ILE A 141 6.74 3.08 -7.22
N ILE A 142 7.55 4.03 -6.73
CA ILE A 142 8.88 4.30 -7.30
C ILE A 142 9.75 3.03 -7.25
N VAL A 143 9.77 2.34 -6.10
CA VAL A 143 10.51 1.08 -5.95
C VAL A 143 9.98 0.01 -6.91
N LEU A 144 8.66 -0.11 -7.08
CA LEU A 144 8.04 -1.04 -8.03
C LEU A 144 8.48 -0.74 -9.48
N SER A 145 8.48 0.52 -9.89
CA SER A 145 8.97 0.92 -11.21
C SER A 145 10.45 0.53 -11.41
N VAL A 146 11.29 0.76 -10.41
CA VAL A 146 12.71 0.35 -10.44
C VAL A 146 12.85 -1.17 -10.55
N VAL A 147 12.00 -1.94 -9.85
CA VAL A 147 11.98 -3.41 -9.95
C VAL A 147 11.61 -3.87 -11.34
N ILE A 148 10.58 -3.29 -11.97
CA ILE A 148 10.17 -3.63 -13.33
C ILE A 148 11.31 -3.37 -14.33
N ILE A 149 11.95 -2.19 -14.24
CA ILE A 149 13.06 -1.82 -15.12
C ILE A 149 14.26 -2.76 -14.92
N ARG A 150 14.64 -3.03 -13.66
CA ARG A 150 15.76 -3.93 -13.35
C ARG A 150 15.50 -5.37 -13.77
N PHE A 151 14.26 -5.83 -13.68
CA PHE A 151 13.85 -7.15 -14.15
C PHE A 151 13.94 -7.26 -15.67
N ASN A 152 13.44 -6.26 -16.40
CA ASN A 152 13.55 -6.24 -17.86
C ASN A 152 15.01 -6.21 -18.35
N ASN A 153 15.89 -5.56 -17.58
CA ASN A 153 17.35 -5.53 -17.79
C ASN A 153 18.09 -6.78 -17.27
N GLN A 154 17.37 -7.86 -16.93
CA GLN A 154 17.91 -9.16 -16.48
C GLN A 154 18.83 -9.08 -15.24
N LYS A 155 18.75 -8.02 -14.45
CA LYS A 155 19.65 -7.80 -13.30
C LYS A 155 19.42 -8.76 -12.13
N TYR A 156 18.25 -9.40 -12.08
CA TYR A 156 17.87 -10.31 -10.99
C TYR A 156 18.29 -11.78 -11.19
N GLU A 157 18.94 -12.12 -12.31
CA GLU A 157 19.45 -13.48 -12.56
C GLU A 157 20.61 -13.85 -11.60
N ARG A 158 21.42 -12.85 -11.22
CA ARG A 158 22.57 -13.04 -10.32
C ARG A 158 22.28 -12.62 -8.87
N ASN A 159 21.46 -11.60 -8.67
CA ASN A 159 21.17 -11.06 -7.34
C ASN A 159 19.71 -10.62 -7.23
N LYS A 160 18.92 -11.36 -6.44
CA LYS A 160 17.49 -11.11 -6.21
C LYS A 160 17.19 -10.17 -5.04
N LEU A 161 18.21 -9.75 -4.28
CA LEU A 161 18.04 -9.00 -3.04
C LEU A 161 17.15 -7.78 -3.22
N GLY A 162 17.32 -7.01 -4.30
CA GLY A 162 16.49 -5.83 -4.56
C GLY A 162 15.01 -6.15 -4.77
N PHE A 163 14.69 -7.31 -5.37
CA PHE A 163 13.32 -7.77 -5.55
C PHE A 163 12.72 -8.23 -4.21
N ASP A 164 13.50 -8.98 -3.42
CA ASP A 164 13.09 -9.45 -2.10
C ASP A 164 12.85 -8.31 -1.10
N LEU A 165 13.66 -7.25 -1.14
CA LEU A 165 13.44 -6.07 -0.31
C LEU A 165 12.18 -5.31 -0.75
N ALA A 166 11.95 -5.19 -2.06
CA ALA A 166 10.77 -4.50 -2.59
C ALA A 166 9.46 -5.19 -2.20
N ILE A 167 9.41 -6.52 -2.31
CA ILE A 167 8.21 -7.27 -1.93
C ILE A 167 7.93 -7.23 -0.42
N ILE A 168 8.97 -7.28 0.43
CA ILE A 168 8.81 -7.15 1.89
C ILE A 168 8.20 -5.78 2.21
N PHE A 169 8.73 -4.72 1.61
CA PHE A 169 8.21 -3.36 1.82
C PHE A 169 6.78 -3.19 1.31
N TRP A 170 6.46 -3.77 0.15
CA TRP A 170 5.11 -3.69 -0.43
C TRP A 170 4.07 -4.40 0.43
N HIS A 171 4.39 -5.59 0.94
CA HIS A 171 3.52 -6.32 1.88
C HIS A 171 3.36 -5.57 3.20
N PHE A 172 4.42 -4.94 3.70
CA PHE A 172 4.34 -4.09 4.88
C PHE A 172 3.36 -2.92 4.68
N LEU A 173 3.42 -2.21 3.56
CA LEU A 173 2.48 -1.13 3.24
C LEU A 173 1.03 -1.61 3.14
N GLY A 174 0.82 -2.80 2.57
CA GLY A 174 -0.49 -3.44 2.50
C GLY A 174 -1.03 -3.82 3.87
N ALA A 175 -0.22 -4.47 4.70
CA ALA A 175 -0.59 -4.83 6.07
C ALA A 175 -0.89 -3.59 6.92
N LEU A 176 -0.08 -2.55 6.78
CA LEU A 176 -0.29 -1.26 7.44
C LEU A 176 -1.63 -0.64 7.03
N TRP A 177 -1.98 -0.65 5.75
CA TRP A 177 -3.29 -0.15 5.30
C TRP A 177 -4.46 -0.95 5.88
N ILE A 178 -4.38 -2.28 5.87
CA ILE A 178 -5.45 -3.13 6.41
C ILE A 178 -5.65 -2.81 7.90
N TYR A 179 -4.56 -2.64 8.65
CA TYR A 179 -4.62 -2.17 10.03
C TYR A 179 -5.32 -0.80 10.13
N LEU A 180 -4.92 0.20 9.34
CA LEU A 180 -5.52 1.54 9.37
C LEU A 180 -7.00 1.52 9.00
N PHE A 181 -7.39 0.75 7.98
CA PHE A 181 -8.78 0.63 7.56
C PHE A 181 -9.64 0.05 8.68
N LEU A 182 -9.20 -1.05 9.31
CA LEU A 182 -9.92 -1.65 10.44
C LEU A 182 -9.95 -0.69 11.63
N PHE A 183 -8.82 -0.04 11.93
CA PHE A 183 -8.72 0.93 13.00
C PHE A 183 -9.71 2.07 12.81
N ILE A 184 -9.72 2.72 11.65
CA ILE A 184 -10.65 3.82 11.36
C ILE A 184 -12.09 3.29 11.43
N LYS A 185 -12.40 2.17 10.77
CA LYS A 185 -13.76 1.62 10.73
C LYS A 185 -14.37 1.29 12.10
N TYR A 186 -13.56 0.88 13.09
CA TYR A 186 -14.05 0.49 14.41
C TYR A 186 -13.94 1.58 15.47
N PHE A 187 -13.07 2.59 15.26
CA PHE A 187 -12.84 3.67 16.22
C PHE A 187 -13.36 5.05 15.75
N SER A 188 -13.84 5.18 14.51
CA SER A 188 -14.65 6.31 14.03
C SER A 188 -16.13 6.01 14.20
#